data_AF-A0A7K0BJ35-F1
#
_entry.id   AF-A0A7K0BJ35-F1
#
_cell.length_a   1.000
_cell.length_b   1.000
_cell.length_c   1.000
_cell.angle_alpha   90.00
_cell.angle_beta   90.00
_cell.angle_gamma   90.00
#
_symmetry.space_group_name_H-M   'P 1'
#
loop_
_entity.id
_entity.type
_entity.pdbx_description
1 polymer ?
#
loop_
_entity_poly.entity_id
_entity_poly.type
_entity_poly.pdbx_seq_one_letter_code
_entity_poly.pdbx_strand_id
1 'polypeptide(L)'
;MKKILFFLFLVSSSTFAQDHHFKAERKEVTWQLGFKTDKTDILTLIDKNHTKISVNKEDNTGKGHSLNCDCKGGGWYFEQSFNLNFSVEIIDDKYIVTVSDIVFDGEGETNNNNRLENYVLRIGQSKFHTTEKNLINLKCLENYFIKLFQIPGAEITTW
;
A
#
# COMPACT_ATOMS: atom_id res chain seq x y z
N MET A 1 -48.84 18.16 28.94
CA MET A 1 -48.30 17.15 29.86
C MET A 1 -47.72 15.99 29.06
N LYS A 2 -46.50 15.56 29.42
CA LYS A 2 -45.83 14.27 29.08
C LYS A 2 -45.48 14.07 27.59
N LYS A 3 -44.25 14.39 27.17
CA LYS A 3 -43.06 13.49 27.11
C LYS A 3 -43.33 12.22 26.29
N ILE A 4 -42.70 12.09 25.12
CA ILE A 4 -42.04 10.87 24.58
C ILE A 4 -41.13 11.39 23.43
N LEU A 5 -39.88 11.69 23.75
CA LEU A 5 -38.68 10.84 23.63
C LEU A 5 -38.13 10.79 22.20
N PHE A 6 -37.15 11.67 21.97
CA PHE A 6 -36.02 11.48 21.07
C PHE A 6 -35.60 10.01 21.02
N PHE A 7 -35.68 9.37 19.86
CA PHE A 7 -34.83 8.22 19.55
C PHE A 7 -34.01 8.58 18.32
N LEU A 8 -32.84 9.15 18.60
CA LEU A 8 -31.70 9.22 17.70
C LEU A 8 -31.40 7.81 17.19
N PHE A 9 -31.91 7.45 16.01
CA PHE A 9 -31.24 6.48 15.16
C PHE A 9 -30.25 7.27 14.28
N LEU A 10 -29.24 7.83 14.95
CA LEU A 10 -27.94 8.02 14.34
C LEU A 10 -27.46 6.61 13.99
N VAL A 11 -27.83 6.12 12.81
CA VAL A 11 -27.02 5.15 12.10
C VAL A 11 -25.76 5.93 11.71
N SER A 12 -24.90 6.16 12.70
CA SER A 12 -23.49 6.39 12.47
C SER A 12 -23.06 5.16 11.71
N SER A 13 -23.05 5.27 10.38
CA SER A 13 -22.27 4.41 9.52
C SER A 13 -20.88 4.44 10.14
N SER A 14 -20.55 3.39 10.89
CA SER A 14 -19.18 3.08 11.28
C SER A 14 -18.47 2.85 9.97
N THR A 15 -18.03 3.93 9.33
CA THR A 15 -16.98 3.88 8.34
C THR A 15 -15.81 3.34 9.13
N PHE A 16 -15.58 2.03 9.03
CA PHE A 16 -14.27 1.49 9.34
C PHE A 16 -13.36 2.18 8.34
N ALA A 17 -12.81 3.34 8.73
CA ALA A 17 -11.72 3.96 8.01
C ALA A 17 -10.67 2.87 7.92
N GLN A 18 -10.38 2.39 6.71
CA GLN A 18 -9.24 1.50 6.54
C GLN A 18 -8.04 2.30 7.04
N ASP A 19 -7.39 1.79 8.07
CA ASP A 19 -6.20 2.39 8.68
C ASP A 19 -4.94 2.17 7.82
N HIS A 20 -5.18 1.88 6.53
CA HIS A 20 -4.18 1.65 5.51
C HIS A 20 -4.78 1.83 4.11
N HIS A 21 -3.94 2.09 3.12
CA HIS A 21 -4.31 2.36 1.73
C HIS A 21 -4.29 1.12 0.82
N PHE A 22 -4.27 -0.08 1.41
CA PHE A 22 -4.42 -1.33 0.67
C PHE A 22 -5.87 -1.63 0.30
N LYS A 23 -6.07 -2.00 -0.96
CA LYS A 23 -7.32 -2.49 -1.53
C LYS A 23 -7.16 -3.95 -1.92
N ALA A 24 -8.25 -4.70 -1.80
CA ALA A 24 -8.32 -6.09 -2.22
C ALA A 24 -9.46 -6.24 -3.23
N GLU A 25 -9.13 -6.50 -4.49
CA GLU A 25 -10.11 -6.68 -5.56
C GLU A 25 -9.69 -7.87 -6.43
N ARG A 26 -10.64 -8.71 -6.83
CA ARG A 26 -10.37 -9.91 -7.67
C ARG A 26 -9.27 -10.84 -7.13
N LYS A 27 -9.06 -10.82 -5.81
CA LYS A 27 -8.03 -11.57 -5.04
C LYS A 27 -6.60 -11.04 -5.22
N GLU A 28 -6.45 -9.86 -5.79
CA GLU A 28 -5.19 -9.14 -5.85
C GLU A 28 -5.17 -8.05 -4.78
N VAL A 29 -3.99 -7.77 -4.26
CA VAL A 29 -3.77 -6.67 -3.30
C VAL A 29 -3.00 -5.55 -3.98
N THR A 30 -3.57 -4.35 -3.96
CA THR A 30 -2.91 -3.14 -4.42
C THR A 30 -2.82 -2.13 -3.28
N TRP A 31 -1.78 -1.31 -3.28
CA TRP A 31 -1.67 -0.14 -2.42
C TRP A 31 -1.72 1.11 -3.30
N GLN A 32 -2.46 2.13 -2.87
CA GLN A 32 -2.61 3.34 -3.67
C GLN A 32 -2.66 4.59 -2.80
N LEU A 33 -1.77 5.55 -3.05
CA LEU A 33 -1.73 6.80 -2.31
C LEU A 33 -1.42 7.99 -3.23
N GLY A 34 -2.08 9.11 -2.95
CA GLY A 34 -1.86 10.39 -3.61
C GLY A 34 -0.88 11.28 -2.85
N PHE A 35 -0.09 12.04 -3.59
CA PHE A 35 0.83 13.04 -3.08
C PHE A 35 0.63 14.35 -3.83
N LYS A 36 0.58 15.47 -3.09
CA LYS A 36 0.53 16.82 -3.65
C LYS A 36 1.94 17.40 -3.71
N THR A 37 2.30 18.06 -4.81
CA THR A 37 3.63 18.63 -5.00
C THR A 37 3.64 19.78 -6.02
N ASP A 38 4.62 20.67 -5.91
CA ASP A 38 4.93 21.70 -6.90
C ASP A 38 6.02 21.25 -7.90
N LYS A 39 6.56 20.03 -7.74
CA LYS A 39 7.62 19.47 -8.57
C LYS A 39 7.05 18.92 -9.88
N THR A 40 7.78 19.16 -10.97
CA THR A 40 7.40 18.70 -12.31
C THR A 40 8.15 17.44 -12.74
N ASP A 41 9.31 17.14 -12.14
CA ASP A 41 10.18 16.00 -12.47
C ASP A 41 9.93 14.77 -11.58
N ILE A 42 8.67 14.53 -11.21
CA ILE A 42 8.20 13.52 -10.25
C ILE A 42 8.86 12.15 -10.47
N LEU A 43 8.81 11.61 -11.69
CA LEU A 43 9.36 10.28 -12.02
C LEU A 43 10.87 10.20 -11.80
N THR A 44 11.60 11.27 -12.10
CA THR A 44 13.06 11.33 -11.89
C THR A 44 13.39 11.40 -10.39
N LEU A 45 12.56 12.08 -9.61
CA LEU A 45 12.73 12.17 -8.16
C LEU A 45 12.42 10.82 -7.48
N ILE A 46 11.39 10.12 -7.92
CA ILE A 46 11.07 8.76 -7.43
C ILE A 46 12.22 7.79 -7.75
N ASP A 47 12.73 7.80 -8.98
CA ASP A 47 13.84 6.93 -9.42
C ASP A 47 15.12 7.13 -8.59
N LYS A 48 15.35 8.36 -8.10
CA LYS A 48 16.48 8.70 -7.23
C LYS A 48 16.23 8.43 -5.75
N ASN A 49 14.99 8.18 -5.33
CA ASN A 49 14.63 8.08 -3.92
C ASN A 49 15.15 6.77 -3.29
N HIS A 50 15.37 5.73 -4.10
CA HIS A 50 15.91 4.46 -3.63
C HIS A 50 16.69 3.73 -4.73
N THR A 51 17.86 3.18 -4.38
CA THR A 51 18.78 2.48 -5.31
C THR A 51 18.27 1.14 -5.86
N LYS A 52 17.10 0.70 -5.43
CA LYS A 52 16.49 -0.60 -5.75
C LYS A 52 15.16 -0.44 -6.49
N ILE A 53 14.84 0.80 -6.86
CA ILE A 53 13.74 1.12 -7.77
C ILE A 53 14.33 1.45 -9.13
N SER A 54 13.59 1.10 -10.18
CA SER A 54 13.76 1.64 -11.51
C SER A 54 12.44 2.17 -12.04
N VAL A 55 12.46 3.36 -12.63
CA VAL A 55 11.29 3.99 -13.26
C VAL A 55 11.42 3.98 -14.78
N ASN A 56 10.40 3.44 -15.46
CA ASN A 56 10.17 3.67 -16.87
C ASN A 56 9.38 4.97 -17.06
N LYS A 57 10.01 5.95 -17.71
CA LYS A 57 9.40 7.28 -17.93
C LYS A 57 8.51 7.34 -19.16
N GLU A 58 8.53 6.32 -20.02
CA GLU A 58 7.71 6.29 -21.24
C GLU A 58 6.25 5.94 -20.94
N ASP A 59 6.01 5.10 -19.94
CA ASP A 59 4.67 4.61 -19.55
C ASP A 59 4.33 4.89 -18.08
N ASN A 60 5.17 5.66 -17.38
CA ASN A 60 5.06 6.00 -15.97
C ASN A 60 4.98 4.77 -15.04
N THR A 61 5.59 3.65 -15.43
CA THR A 61 5.66 2.45 -14.59
C THR A 61 7.02 2.29 -13.95
N GLY A 62 7.14 1.36 -13.02
CA GLY A 62 8.44 1.00 -12.47
C GLY A 62 8.42 -0.29 -11.68
N LYS A 63 9.60 -0.70 -11.22
CA LYS A 63 9.80 -1.94 -10.48
C LYS A 63 10.67 -1.69 -9.26
N GLY A 64 10.36 -2.41 -8.19
CA GLY A 64 11.23 -2.54 -7.02
C GLY A 64 11.83 -3.94 -7.01
N HIS A 65 13.15 -4.04 -6.82
CA HIS A 65 13.83 -5.33 -6.79
C HIS A 65 14.58 -5.56 -5.48
N SER A 66 14.31 -6.69 -4.82
CA SER A 66 14.94 -7.06 -3.55
C SER A 66 14.84 -5.94 -2.50
N LEU A 67 13.69 -5.27 -2.43
CA LEU A 67 13.36 -4.29 -1.40
C LEU A 67 13.22 -5.01 -0.06
N ASN A 68 13.44 -4.33 1.06
CA ASN A 68 13.28 -4.93 2.39
C ASN A 68 12.69 -3.87 3.33
N CYS A 69 11.65 -4.23 4.11
CA CYS A 69 11.21 -3.39 5.22
C CYS A 69 11.73 -3.94 6.55
N ASP A 70 12.17 -3.05 7.43
CA ASP A 70 12.54 -3.39 8.81
C ASP A 70 11.27 -3.53 9.69
N CYS A 71 10.34 -4.38 9.27
CA CYS A 71 9.02 -4.55 9.87
C CYS A 71 9.11 -5.42 11.14
N LYS A 72 9.40 -4.80 12.29
CA LYS A 72 9.46 -5.52 13.58
C LYS A 72 8.07 -5.88 14.10
N GLY A 73 7.92 -7.10 14.64
CA GLY A 73 6.69 -7.57 15.28
C GLY A 73 5.62 -8.09 14.31
N GLY A 74 5.94 -8.12 13.01
CA GLY A 74 5.11 -8.67 11.95
C GLY A 74 5.24 -10.18 11.75
N GLY A 75 4.95 -10.63 10.53
CA GLY A 75 5.27 -11.98 10.08
C GLY A 75 6.69 -12.10 9.57
N TRP A 76 7.32 -13.25 9.81
CA TRP A 76 8.68 -13.55 9.34
C TRP A 76 8.86 -13.33 7.82
N TYR A 77 7.84 -13.62 7.02
CA TYR A 77 7.87 -13.34 5.57
C TYR A 77 8.06 -11.86 5.24
N PHE A 78 7.61 -10.94 6.11
CA PHE A 78 7.78 -9.50 5.91
C PHE A 78 9.20 -9.04 6.26
N GLU A 79 10.00 -9.86 6.95
CA GLU A 79 11.42 -9.61 7.19
C GLU A 79 12.29 -9.99 5.96
N GLN A 80 11.71 -10.72 5.00
CA GLN A 80 12.39 -11.10 3.76
C GLN A 80 12.42 -9.94 2.75
N SER A 81 13.32 -10.02 1.78
CA SER A 81 13.24 -9.13 0.63
C SER A 81 12.01 -9.43 -0.22
N PHE A 82 11.56 -8.43 -0.98
CA PHE A 82 10.44 -8.54 -1.89
C PHE A 82 10.65 -7.73 -3.16
N ASN A 83 9.93 -8.12 -4.21
CA ASN A 83 9.80 -7.38 -5.46
C ASN A 83 8.40 -6.78 -5.54
N LEU A 84 8.26 -5.70 -6.34
CA LEU A 84 6.97 -5.10 -6.65
C LEU A 84 6.98 -4.46 -8.03
N ASN A 85 5.78 -4.22 -8.56
CA ASN A 85 5.55 -3.30 -9.68
C ASN A 85 4.82 -2.06 -9.17
N PHE A 86 5.01 -0.92 -9.81
CA PHE A 86 4.21 0.27 -9.55
C PHE A 86 3.91 1.07 -10.83
N SER A 87 2.88 1.88 -10.76
CA SER A 87 2.55 2.90 -11.75
C SER A 87 2.36 4.26 -11.07
N VAL A 88 2.61 5.32 -11.83
CA VAL A 88 2.47 6.71 -11.39
C VAL A 88 1.52 7.43 -12.34
N GLU A 89 0.43 7.96 -11.81
CA GLU A 89 -0.49 8.84 -12.53
C GLU A 89 -0.22 10.28 -12.09
N ILE A 90 0.05 11.19 -13.04
CA ILE A 90 0.32 12.60 -12.74
C ILE A 90 -0.89 13.42 -13.18
N ILE A 91 -1.48 14.16 -12.25
CA ILE A 91 -2.68 14.97 -12.45
C ILE A 91 -2.45 16.34 -11.81
N ASP A 92 -2.28 17.37 -12.63
CA ASP A 92 -2.03 18.75 -12.19
C ASP A 92 -0.86 18.86 -11.18
N ASP A 93 -1.16 19.26 -9.94
CA ASP A 93 -0.23 19.43 -8.82
C ASP A 93 -0.14 18.18 -7.93
N LYS A 94 -0.51 17.01 -8.46
CA LYS A 94 -0.55 15.75 -7.74
C LYS A 94 0.01 14.60 -8.56
N TYR A 95 0.44 13.57 -7.84
CA TYR A 95 0.66 12.25 -8.40
C TYR A 95 0.08 11.16 -7.52
N ILE A 96 -0.39 10.09 -8.14
CA ILE A 96 -0.90 8.89 -7.49
C ILE A 96 0.06 7.76 -7.79
N VAL A 97 0.50 7.06 -6.75
CA VAL A 97 1.26 5.83 -6.92
C VAL A 97 0.36 4.65 -6.65
N THR A 98 0.35 3.68 -7.56
CA THR A 98 -0.29 2.39 -7.35
C THR A 98 0.78 1.30 -7.33
N VAL A 99 0.89 0.57 -6.23
CA VAL A 99 1.79 -0.58 -6.07
C VAL A 99 0.99 -1.87 -6.22
N SER A 100 1.58 -2.84 -6.90
CA SER A 100 0.99 -4.13 -7.23
C SER A 100 2.04 -5.22 -7.30
N ASP A 101 1.59 -6.48 -7.42
CA ASP A 101 2.46 -7.64 -7.65
C ASP A 101 3.60 -7.74 -6.62
N ILE A 102 3.25 -7.59 -5.34
CA ILE A 102 4.21 -7.67 -4.23
C ILE A 102 4.52 -9.15 -3.98
N VAL A 103 5.76 -9.55 -4.22
CA VAL A 103 6.24 -10.93 -4.14
C VAL A 103 7.45 -11.00 -3.21
N PHE A 104 7.31 -11.68 -2.09
CA PHE A 104 8.39 -11.90 -1.12
C PHE A 104 9.33 -13.00 -1.58
N ASP A 105 10.57 -12.98 -1.14
CA ASP A 105 11.47 -14.11 -1.32
C ASP A 105 10.96 -15.28 -0.46
N GLY A 106 10.82 -16.46 -1.09
CA GLY A 106 10.25 -17.64 -0.45
C GLY A 106 11.27 -18.41 0.40
N GLU A 107 10.77 -19.19 1.35
CA GLU A 107 11.57 -20.24 2.01
C GLU A 107 11.78 -21.41 1.03
N GLY A 108 12.82 -21.31 0.20
CA GLY A 108 13.25 -22.36 -0.71
C GLY A 108 12.73 -22.22 -2.15
N GLU A 109 13.43 -22.87 -3.08
CA GLU A 109 13.26 -22.73 -4.54
C GLU A 109 11.90 -23.18 -5.09
N THR A 110 11.08 -23.87 -4.29
CA THR A 110 9.82 -24.50 -4.74
C THR A 110 8.56 -23.85 -4.17
N ASN A 111 8.67 -22.88 -3.25
CA ASN A 111 7.51 -22.22 -2.65
C ASN A 111 7.02 -21.05 -3.52
N ASN A 112 6.02 -21.31 -4.35
CA ASN A 112 5.38 -20.30 -5.21
C ASN A 112 4.30 -19.46 -4.50
N ASN A 113 4.07 -19.66 -3.21
CA ASN A 113 2.99 -19.02 -2.45
C ASN A 113 3.44 -17.73 -1.75
N ASN A 114 4.31 -16.96 -2.39
CA ASN A 114 5.03 -15.84 -1.79
C ASN A 114 4.46 -14.45 -2.12
N ARG A 115 3.31 -14.40 -2.79
CA ARG A 115 2.57 -13.16 -3.06
C ARG A 115 1.91 -12.60 -1.79
N LEU A 116 1.87 -11.27 -1.66
CA LEU A 116 1.28 -10.58 -0.50
C LEU A 116 -0.15 -11.05 -0.20
N GLU A 117 -1.00 -11.15 -1.22
CA GLU A 117 -2.39 -11.63 -1.12
C GLU A 117 -2.53 -12.94 -0.33
N ASN A 118 -1.58 -13.87 -0.44
CA ASN A 118 -1.64 -15.16 0.24
C ASN A 118 -1.45 -15.05 1.76
N TYR A 119 -0.86 -13.94 2.23
CA TYR A 119 -0.62 -13.70 3.66
C TYR A 119 -1.70 -12.82 4.28
N VAL A 120 -2.22 -11.84 3.52
CA VAL A 120 -3.09 -10.79 4.07
C VAL A 120 -4.56 -10.98 3.75
N LEU A 121 -4.92 -11.80 2.76
CA LEU A 121 -6.31 -12.10 2.42
C LEU A 121 -6.80 -13.38 3.08
N ARG A 122 -8.11 -13.46 3.28
CA ARG A 122 -8.79 -14.72 3.61
C ARG A 122 -8.76 -15.64 2.40
N ILE A 123 -8.49 -16.93 2.63
CA ILE A 123 -8.38 -17.94 1.58
C ILE A 123 -9.61 -17.90 0.65
N GLY A 124 -9.36 -17.69 -0.64
CA GLY A 124 -10.38 -17.66 -1.68
C GLY A 124 -11.24 -16.39 -1.73
N GLN A 125 -10.93 -15.36 -0.93
CA GLN A 125 -11.74 -14.14 -0.80
C GLN A 125 -10.93 -12.88 -1.08
N SER A 126 -11.58 -11.83 -1.59
CA SER A 126 -11.01 -10.46 -1.69
C SER A 126 -11.27 -9.68 -0.40
N LYS A 127 -10.98 -10.29 0.75
CA LYS A 127 -11.22 -9.70 2.07
C LYS A 127 -9.98 -9.87 2.94
N PHE A 128 -9.49 -8.78 3.51
CA PHE A 128 -8.37 -8.82 4.43
C PHE A 128 -8.66 -9.70 5.65
N HIS A 129 -7.66 -10.46 6.06
CA HIS A 129 -7.66 -11.13 7.34
C HIS A 129 -7.26 -10.12 8.41
N THR A 130 -8.19 -9.80 9.30
CA THR A 130 -8.07 -8.72 10.30
C THR A 130 -7.36 -9.16 11.59
N THR A 131 -6.31 -9.99 11.49
CA THR A 131 -5.48 -10.28 12.68
C THR A 131 -4.62 -9.06 13.01
N GLU A 132 -4.27 -8.91 14.29
CA GLU A 132 -3.33 -7.87 14.73
C GLU A 132 -2.01 -7.93 13.95
N LYS A 133 -1.48 -9.14 13.74
CA LYS A 133 -0.27 -9.38 12.95
C LYS A 133 -0.37 -8.86 11.52
N ASN A 134 -1.50 -9.09 10.84
CA ASN A 134 -1.69 -8.60 9.48
C ASN A 134 -1.88 -7.09 9.43
N LEU A 135 -2.53 -6.50 10.44
CA LEU A 135 -2.63 -5.05 10.56
C LEU A 135 -1.25 -4.41 10.74
N ILE A 136 -0.38 -5.00 11.57
CA ILE A 136 1.02 -4.56 11.74
C ILE A 136 1.78 -4.66 10.40
N ASN A 137 1.66 -5.79 9.72
CA ASN A 137 2.32 -6.03 8.43
C ASN A 137 1.91 -5.00 7.36
N LEU A 138 0.61 -4.78 7.19
CA LEU A 138 0.08 -3.82 6.20
C LEU A 138 0.51 -2.39 6.54
N LYS A 139 0.41 -1.98 7.81
CA LYS A 139 0.90 -0.66 8.24
C LYS A 139 2.39 -0.48 8.01
N CYS A 140 3.18 -1.51 8.21
CA CYS A 140 4.62 -1.39 7.98
C CYS A 140 4.96 -1.24 6.50
N LEU A 141 4.36 -2.07 5.63
CA LEU A 141 4.50 -1.91 4.18
C LEU A 141 4.03 -0.53 3.71
N GLU A 142 2.92 -0.03 4.24
CA GLU A 142 2.44 1.31 3.94
C GLU A 142 3.46 2.39 4.30
N ASN A 143 3.97 2.37 5.53
CA ASN A 143 4.99 3.33 5.96
C ASN A 143 6.26 3.24 5.10
N TYR A 144 6.61 2.03 4.66
CA TYR A 144 7.71 1.83 3.72
C TYR A 144 7.41 2.44 2.35
N PHE A 145 6.23 2.18 1.76
CA PHE A 145 5.83 2.73 0.47
C PHE A 145 5.70 4.25 0.49
N ILE A 146 5.17 4.83 1.57
CA ILE A 146 5.17 6.30 1.75
C ILE A 146 6.59 6.84 1.65
N LYS A 147 7.54 6.30 2.43
CA LYS A 147 8.95 6.74 2.37
C LYS A 147 9.57 6.54 0.99
N LEU A 148 9.21 5.43 0.33
CA LEU A 148 9.75 5.04 -0.96
C LEU A 148 9.30 5.98 -2.08
N PHE A 149 8.06 6.46 -2.04
CA PHE A 149 7.43 7.21 -3.13
C PHE A 149 7.18 8.70 -2.84
N GLN A 150 7.33 9.14 -1.59
CA GLN A 150 7.23 10.55 -1.23
C GLN A 150 8.51 11.28 -1.65
N ILE A 151 8.40 12.15 -2.67
CA ILE A 151 9.50 12.99 -3.14
C ILE A 151 9.69 14.21 -2.21
N PRO A 152 10.86 14.90 -2.25
CA PRO A 152 11.11 16.06 -1.41
C PRO A 152 10.05 17.16 -1.56
N GLY A 153 9.46 17.56 -0.44
CA GLY A 153 8.43 18.62 -0.39
C GLY A 153 7.03 18.18 -0.82
N ALA A 154 6.82 16.90 -1.17
CA ALA A 154 5.48 16.40 -1.42
C ALA A 154 4.75 16.08 -0.11
N GLU A 155 3.44 16.30 -0.09
CA GLU A 155 2.56 16.04 1.06
C GLU A 155 1.55 14.95 0.72
N ILE A 156 1.27 14.06 1.67
CA ILE A 156 0.22 13.03 1.51
C ILE A 156 -1.12 13.74 1.32
N THR A 157 -1.88 13.32 0.30
CA THR A 157 -3.22 13.85 0.05
C THR A 157 -4.20 12.71 -0.21
N THR A 158 -5.37 12.81 0.39
CA THR A 158 -6.49 11.92 0.10
C THR A 158 -7.24 12.42 -1.12
N TRP A 159 -7.82 11.48 -1.86
CA TRP A 159 -8.88 11.78 -2.82
C TRP A 159 -10.22 11.91 -2.13
#